data_AF-A0A942GNV7-F1
#
_entry.id   AF-A0A942GNV7-F1
#
_cell.length_a   1.000
_cell.length_b   1.000
_cell.length_c   1.000
_cell.angle_alpha   90.00
_cell.angle_beta   90.00
_cell.angle_gamma   90.00
#
_symmetry.space_group_name_H-M   'P 1'
#
loop_
_entity.id
_entity.type
_entity.pdbx_description
1 polymer ?
#
loop_
_entity_poly.entity_id
_entity_poly.type
_entity_poly.pdbx_seq_one_letter_code
_entity_poly.pdbx_strand_id
1 'polypeptide(L)'
;MQEFSGSSLDEWKSWYLEKHPEAIKNAAEKISAMVELFKDAINKIDKTLIEEWVTDLVIVKTFVGLRFQEAILKKIAESQNLDYRLATPEEESKGIDGFIGTTAVSIKPVSYKTKSELVEKIDAELIYYSKVKNDLEIEFNF
;
A
#
# COMPACT_ATOMS: atom_id res chain seq x y z
N MET A 1 -20.58 27.13 -14.16
CA MET A 1 -21.83 27.09 -14.95
C MET A 1 -21.50 26.34 -16.23
N GLN A 2 -22.27 25.31 -16.57
CA GLN A 2 -22.02 24.48 -17.75
C GLN A 2 -22.34 25.31 -19.00
N GLU A 3 -21.32 25.74 -19.73
CA GLU A 3 -21.44 26.64 -20.90
C GLU A 3 -21.98 25.95 -22.17
N PHE A 4 -22.17 24.64 -22.12
CA PHE A 4 -22.76 23.85 -23.19
C PHE A 4 -24.25 23.63 -22.93
N SER A 5 -25.10 24.01 -23.87
CA SER A 5 -26.57 23.94 -23.77
C SER A 5 -27.20 22.92 -24.73
N GLY A 6 -26.40 22.13 -25.45
CA GLY A 6 -26.88 21.08 -26.35
C GLY A 6 -27.29 19.80 -25.61
N SER A 7 -27.90 18.89 -26.34
CA SER A 7 -28.42 17.60 -25.83
C SER A 7 -27.83 16.37 -26.51
N SER A 8 -27.08 16.55 -27.60
CA SER A 8 -26.44 15.44 -28.34
C SER A 8 -24.92 15.44 -28.23
N LEU A 9 -24.34 14.25 -28.44
CA LEU A 9 -22.88 14.07 -28.48
C LEU A 9 -22.23 14.87 -29.63
N ASP A 10 -22.90 14.96 -30.78
CA ASP A 10 -22.38 15.70 -31.94
C ASP A 10 -22.38 17.21 -31.70
N GLU A 11 -23.42 17.73 -31.04
CA GLU A 11 -23.45 19.13 -30.57
C GLU A 11 -22.31 19.39 -29.59
N TRP A 12 -22.09 18.48 -28.63
CA TRP A 12 -20.99 18.60 -27.67
C TRP A 12 -19.63 18.62 -28.36
N LYS A 13 -19.39 17.67 -29.27
CA LYS A 13 -18.14 17.55 -30.01
C LYS A 13 -17.87 18.81 -30.83
N SER A 14 -18.88 19.33 -31.52
CA SER A 14 -18.74 20.54 -32.35
C SER A 14 -18.42 21.76 -31.49
N TRP A 15 -19.21 21.99 -30.44
CA TRP A 15 -19.00 23.10 -29.50
C TRP A 15 -17.62 23.07 -28.83
N TYR A 16 -17.18 21.87 -28.39
CA TYR A 16 -15.90 21.71 -27.71
C TYR A 16 -14.72 21.92 -28.65
N LEU A 17 -14.77 21.36 -29.87
CA LEU A 17 -13.69 21.49 -30.85
C LEU A 17 -13.61 22.90 -31.44
N GLU A 18 -14.71 23.66 -31.50
CA GLU A 18 -14.67 25.08 -31.86
C GLU A 18 -13.94 25.91 -30.80
N LYS A 19 -14.24 25.69 -29.51
CA LYS A 19 -13.56 26.38 -28.40
C LYS A 19 -12.12 25.93 -28.19
N HIS A 20 -11.82 24.67 -28.49
CA HIS A 20 -10.53 24.04 -28.21
C HIS A 20 -10.04 23.19 -29.40
N PRO A 21 -9.70 23.84 -30.54
CA PRO A 21 -9.42 23.14 -31.80
C PRO A 21 -8.26 22.14 -31.70
N GLU A 22 -7.23 22.47 -30.91
CA GLU A 22 -6.04 21.62 -30.76
C GLU A 22 -6.07 20.75 -29.49
N ALA A 23 -7.12 20.81 -28.66
CA ALA A 23 -7.10 20.13 -27.36
C ALA A 23 -6.91 18.61 -27.47
N ILE A 24 -7.56 17.99 -28.46
CA ILE A 24 -7.42 16.54 -28.69
C ILE A 24 -6.02 16.21 -29.18
N LYS A 25 -5.51 16.96 -30.17
CA LYS A 25 -4.16 16.74 -30.71
C LYS A 25 -3.09 16.94 -29.64
N ASN A 26 -3.14 18.03 -28.89
CA ASN A 26 -2.20 18.33 -27.82
C ASN A 26 -2.24 17.27 -26.71
N ALA A 27 -3.43 16.78 -26.35
CA ALA A 27 -3.56 15.69 -25.39
C ALA A 27 -2.96 14.39 -25.95
N ALA A 28 -3.24 14.05 -27.20
CA ALA A 28 -2.71 12.87 -27.87
C ALA A 28 -1.17 12.91 -27.97
N GLU A 29 -0.58 14.06 -28.32
CA GLU A 29 0.88 14.25 -28.38
C GLU A 29 1.53 14.05 -27.00
N LYS A 30 0.94 14.62 -25.94
CA LYS A 30 1.43 14.42 -24.56
C LYS A 30 1.39 12.97 -24.14
N ILE A 31 0.27 12.28 -24.42
CA ILE A 31 0.13 10.85 -24.10
C ILE A 31 1.13 10.04 -24.92
N SER A 32 1.28 10.32 -26.20
CA SER A 32 2.24 9.63 -27.07
C SER A 32 3.67 9.77 -26.54
N ALA A 33 4.08 10.96 -26.10
CA ALA A 33 5.40 11.16 -25.51
C ALA A 33 5.58 10.33 -24.22
N MET A 34 4.57 10.26 -23.37
CA MET A 34 4.61 9.43 -22.15
C MET A 34 4.66 7.93 -22.48
N VAL A 35 3.98 7.49 -23.53
CA VAL A 35 4.05 6.10 -24.00
C VAL A 35 5.45 5.75 -24.49
N GLU A 36 6.14 6.64 -25.21
CA GLU A 36 7.54 6.39 -25.62
C GLU A 36 8.48 6.32 -24.41
N LEU A 37 8.35 7.24 -23.45
CA LEU A 37 9.12 7.17 -22.19
C LEU A 37 8.86 5.87 -21.42
N PHE A 38 7.62 5.37 -21.45
CA PHE A 38 7.26 4.11 -20.81
C PHE A 38 7.86 2.90 -21.52
N LYS A 39 7.88 2.88 -22.86
CA LYS A 39 8.58 1.84 -23.64
C LYS A 39 10.07 1.83 -23.32
N ASP A 40 10.70 3.00 -23.25
CA ASP A 40 12.11 3.12 -22.88
C ASP A 40 12.37 2.62 -21.45
N ALA A 41 11.45 2.87 -20.52
CA ALA A 41 11.53 2.34 -19.17
C ALA A 41 11.39 0.82 -19.13
N ILE A 42 10.44 0.24 -19.88
CA ILE A 42 10.26 -1.22 -19.99
C ILE A 42 11.53 -1.88 -20.52
N ASN A 43 12.18 -1.30 -21.53
CA ASN A 43 13.41 -1.84 -22.11
C ASN A 43 14.59 -1.84 -21.13
N LYS A 44 14.53 -1.06 -20.04
CA LYS A 44 15.54 -1.07 -18.97
C LYS A 44 15.27 -2.12 -17.90
N ILE A 45 14.12 -2.80 -17.94
CA ILE A 45 13.78 -3.88 -17.02
C ILE A 45 14.35 -5.18 -17.59
N ASP A 46 15.42 -5.67 -16.97
CA ASP A 46 16.00 -6.96 -17.29
C ASP A 46 15.70 -8.01 -16.21
N LYS A 47 16.09 -9.26 -16.49
CA LYS A 47 15.88 -10.39 -15.57
C LYS A 47 16.57 -10.17 -14.23
N THR A 48 17.75 -9.55 -14.23
CA THR A 48 18.52 -9.27 -13.01
C THR A 48 17.77 -8.30 -12.11
N LEU A 49 17.28 -7.19 -12.65
CA LEU A 49 16.47 -6.22 -11.90
C LEU A 49 15.20 -6.87 -11.34
N ILE A 50 14.55 -7.74 -12.12
CA ILE A 50 13.38 -8.51 -11.66
C ILE A 50 13.75 -9.44 -10.51
N GLU A 51 14.85 -10.19 -10.62
CA GLU A 51 15.32 -11.11 -9.56
C GLU A 51 15.72 -10.36 -8.28
N GLU A 52 16.39 -9.21 -8.39
CA GLU A 52 16.69 -8.33 -7.26
C GLU A 52 15.42 -7.82 -6.59
N TRP A 53 14.46 -7.35 -7.38
CA TRP A 53 13.18 -6.87 -6.86
C TRP A 53 12.37 -7.98 -6.17
N VAL A 54 12.31 -9.18 -6.75
CA VAL A 54 11.65 -10.34 -6.14
C VAL A 54 12.39 -10.77 -4.87
N THR A 55 13.71 -10.70 -4.84
CA THR A 55 14.51 -11.01 -3.64
C THR A 55 14.23 -10.01 -2.52
N ASP A 56 14.16 -8.71 -2.82
CA ASP A 56 13.74 -7.69 -1.84
C ASP A 56 12.32 -7.98 -1.33
N LEU A 57 11.40 -8.29 -2.24
CA LEU A 57 10.00 -8.56 -1.92
C LEU A 57 9.81 -9.81 -1.04
N VAL A 58 10.51 -10.91 -1.34
CA VAL A 58 10.29 -12.22 -0.71
C VAL A 58 11.23 -12.46 0.47
N ILE A 59 12.50 -12.08 0.37
CA ILE A 59 13.49 -12.36 1.41
C ILE A 59 13.58 -11.18 2.39
N VAL A 60 13.87 -9.99 1.87
CA VAL A 60 14.16 -8.83 2.73
C VAL A 60 12.90 -8.37 3.46
N LYS A 61 11.81 -8.12 2.74
CA LYS A 61 10.56 -7.64 3.36
C LYS A 61 9.95 -8.66 4.32
N THR A 62 9.99 -9.96 3.99
CA THR A 62 9.50 -11.01 4.89
C THR A 62 10.34 -11.06 6.16
N PHE A 63 11.67 -11.11 6.05
CA PHE A 63 12.54 -11.13 7.22
C PHE A 63 12.36 -9.89 8.09
N VAL A 64 12.34 -8.70 7.48
CA VAL A 64 12.13 -7.44 8.19
C VAL A 64 10.76 -7.41 8.87
N GLY A 65 9.71 -7.88 8.19
CA GLY A 65 8.36 -8.04 8.76
C GLY A 65 8.37 -8.93 10.00
N LEU A 66 8.95 -10.13 9.90
CA LEU A 66 9.06 -11.09 11.02
C LEU A 66 9.85 -10.51 12.20
N ARG A 67 11.00 -9.85 11.94
CA ARG A 67 11.79 -9.21 13.00
C ARG A 67 11.06 -8.06 13.67
N PHE A 68 10.26 -7.28 12.92
CA PHE A 68 9.45 -6.21 13.49
C PHE A 68 8.28 -6.74 14.31
N GLN A 69 7.55 -7.74 13.81
CA GLN A 69 6.47 -8.39 14.56
C GLN A 69 6.99 -8.88 15.92
N GLU A 70 8.10 -9.63 15.93
CA GLU A 70 8.68 -10.15 17.18
C GLU A 70 9.12 -9.02 18.12
N ALA A 71 9.82 -8.00 17.61
CA ALA A 71 10.30 -6.88 18.42
C ALA A 71 9.16 -6.06 19.04
N ILE A 72 8.08 -5.83 18.29
CA ILE A 72 6.89 -5.11 18.74
C ILE A 72 6.16 -5.91 19.82
N LEU A 73 5.90 -7.21 19.58
CA LEU A 73 5.29 -8.11 20.57
C LEU A 73 6.07 -8.11 21.87
N LYS A 74 7.39 -8.34 21.78
CA LYS A 74 8.28 -8.35 22.94
C LYS A 74 8.22 -7.03 23.70
N LYS A 75 8.29 -5.89 23.00
CA LYS A 75 8.32 -4.57 23.63
C LYS A 75 7.02 -4.25 24.40
N ILE A 76 5.87 -4.61 23.85
CA ILE A 76 4.57 -4.39 24.50
C ILE A 76 4.38 -5.39 25.65
N ALA A 77 4.76 -6.65 25.47
CA ALA A 77 4.66 -7.64 26.53
C ALA A 77 5.55 -7.28 27.74
N GLU A 78 6.78 -6.82 27.49
CA GLU A 78 7.67 -6.29 28.54
C GLU A 78 7.06 -5.08 29.27
N SER A 79 6.40 -4.15 28.56
CA SER A 79 5.79 -2.97 29.19
C SER A 79 4.54 -3.30 30.03
N GLN A 80 3.86 -4.40 29.70
CA GLN A 80 2.69 -4.89 30.42
C GLN A 80 3.01 -6.00 31.44
N ASN A 81 4.28 -6.42 31.53
CA ASN A 81 4.73 -7.56 32.34
C ASN A 81 3.94 -8.85 32.04
N LEU A 82 3.79 -9.14 30.74
CA LEU A 82 3.15 -10.33 30.19
C LEU A 82 4.14 -11.11 29.34
N ASP A 83 3.82 -12.39 29.07
CA ASP A 83 4.53 -13.19 28.08
C ASP A 83 4.07 -12.86 26.65
N TYR A 84 4.87 -13.21 25.65
CA TYR A 84 4.49 -13.10 24.23
C TYR A 84 4.81 -14.37 23.45
N ARG A 85 4.12 -14.57 22.32
CA ARG A 85 4.50 -15.56 21.31
C ARG A 85 4.15 -15.09 19.90
N LEU A 86 4.87 -15.60 18.92
CA LEU A 86 4.51 -15.46 17.51
C LEU A 86 3.31 -16.36 17.17
N ALA A 87 2.57 -15.98 16.13
CA ALA A 87 1.50 -16.77 15.57
C ALA A 87 2.04 -18.04 14.88
N THR A 88 1.23 -19.10 14.84
CA THR A 88 1.47 -20.23 13.92
C THR A 88 1.06 -19.85 12.49
N PRO A 89 1.50 -20.58 11.46
CA PRO A 89 1.08 -20.31 10.08
C PRO A 89 -0.45 -20.28 9.90
N GLU A 90 -1.18 -21.16 10.62
CA GLU A 90 -2.64 -21.20 10.58
C GLU A 90 -3.29 -19.97 11.24
N GLU A 91 -2.67 -19.42 12.29
CA GLU A 91 -3.12 -18.19 12.95
C GLU A 91 -2.79 -16.95 12.11
N GLU A 92 -1.60 -16.91 11.50
CA GLU A 92 -1.17 -15.84 10.59
C GLU A 92 -2.07 -15.76 9.34
N SER A 93 -2.53 -16.90 8.84
CA SER A 93 -3.51 -16.95 7.74
C SER A 93 -4.86 -16.31 8.08
N LYS A 94 -5.16 -16.09 9.37
CA LYS A 94 -6.36 -15.39 9.87
C LYS A 94 -6.06 -13.93 10.24
N GLY A 95 -4.87 -13.44 9.94
CA GLY A 95 -4.43 -12.07 10.23
C GLY A 95 -3.89 -11.87 11.65
N ILE A 96 -3.67 -12.93 12.43
CA ILE A 96 -3.07 -12.85 13.77
C ILE A 96 -1.56 -12.91 13.62
N ASP A 97 -0.86 -11.86 14.05
CA ASP A 97 0.61 -11.77 13.94
C ASP A 97 1.29 -12.32 15.21
N GLY A 98 0.58 -12.37 16.34
CA GLY A 98 1.05 -12.99 17.56
C GLY A 98 0.10 -12.81 18.74
N PHE A 99 0.59 -13.11 19.93
CA PHE A 99 -0.15 -12.99 21.17
C PHE A 99 0.67 -12.27 22.23
N ILE A 100 -0.01 -11.43 23.02
CA ILE A 100 0.51 -10.80 24.24
C ILE A 100 -0.36 -11.30 25.40
N GLY A 101 0.20 -12.11 26.28
CA GLY A 101 -0.55 -12.90 27.24
C GLY A 101 -1.53 -13.84 26.52
N THR A 102 -2.83 -13.56 26.66
CA THR A 102 -3.91 -14.32 25.99
C THR A 102 -4.56 -13.56 24.83
N THR A 103 -4.18 -12.30 24.62
CA THR A 103 -4.77 -11.42 23.61
C THR A 103 -4.11 -11.68 22.26
N ALA A 104 -4.91 -12.05 21.25
CA ALA A 104 -4.47 -12.12 19.86
C ALA A 104 -4.28 -10.71 19.31
N VAL A 105 -3.18 -10.46 18.62
CA VAL A 105 -2.88 -9.15 18.04
C VAL A 105 -2.51 -9.24 16.58
N SER A 106 -2.81 -8.17 15.84
CA SER A 106 -2.45 -7.97 14.44
C SER A 106 -1.65 -6.67 14.32
N ILE A 107 -0.43 -6.76 13.80
CA ILE A 107 0.55 -5.67 13.72
C ILE A 107 0.56 -5.14 12.30
N LYS A 108 0.15 -3.88 12.13
CA LYS A 108 0.02 -3.25 10.81
C LYS A 108 0.81 -1.93 10.75
N PRO A 109 1.39 -1.57 9.59
CA PRO A 109 1.94 -0.23 9.44
C PRO A 109 0.82 0.82 9.51
N VAL A 110 1.12 2.03 9.99
CA VAL A 110 0.13 3.14 10.06
C VAL A 110 -0.53 3.44 8.70
N SER A 111 0.17 3.19 7.58
CA SER A 111 -0.37 3.33 6.22
C SER A 111 -1.54 2.37 5.91
N TYR A 112 -1.79 1.38 6.76
CA TYR A 112 -2.98 0.54 6.67
C TYR A 112 -4.26 1.31 7.05
N LYS A 113 -4.17 2.31 7.96
CA LYS A 113 -5.32 3.13 8.38
C LYS A 113 -5.96 3.92 7.22
N THR A 114 -5.18 4.27 6.20
CA THR A 114 -5.65 5.04 5.04
C THR A 114 -6.25 4.17 3.93
N LYS A 115 -6.21 2.84 4.08
CA LYS A 115 -6.74 1.86 3.11
C LYS A 115 -8.09 1.32 3.58
N SER A 116 -9.08 2.20 3.70
CA SER A 116 -10.43 1.87 4.18
C SER A 116 -11.13 0.75 3.40
N GLU A 117 -10.74 0.51 2.14
CA GLU A 117 -11.27 -0.54 1.27
C GLU A 117 -10.67 -1.93 1.54
N LEU A 118 -9.58 -2.02 2.32
CA LEU A 118 -8.84 -3.26 2.60
C LEU A 118 -8.93 -3.69 4.08
N VAL A 119 -9.86 -3.12 4.84
CA VAL A 119 -10.06 -3.49 6.24
C VAL A 119 -10.71 -4.88 6.29
N GLU A 120 -9.85 -5.89 6.37
CA GLU A 120 -10.27 -7.25 6.64
C GLU A 120 -10.91 -7.30 8.04
N LYS A 121 -11.95 -8.13 8.21
CA LYS A 121 -12.45 -8.43 9.55
C LYS A 121 -11.43 -9.35 10.22
N ILE A 122 -10.51 -8.75 10.95
CA ILE A 122 -9.50 -9.46 11.74
C ILE A 122 -10.03 -9.58 13.17
N ASP A 123 -10.12 -10.82 13.68
CA ASP A 123 -10.53 -11.11 15.06
C ASP A 123 -9.31 -11.04 15.99
N ALA A 124 -8.68 -9.87 16.04
CA ALA A 124 -7.48 -9.59 16.84
C ALA A 124 -7.35 -8.09 17.11
N GLU A 125 -6.68 -7.74 18.21
CA GLU A 125 -6.40 -6.35 18.55
C GLU A 125 -5.36 -5.74 17.61
N LEU A 126 -5.61 -4.54 17.11
CA LEU A 126 -4.74 -3.88 16.14
C LEU A 126 -3.65 -3.07 16.82
N ILE A 127 -2.39 -3.40 16.51
CA ILE A 127 -1.21 -2.62 16.86
C ILE A 127 -0.73 -1.93 15.58
N TYR A 128 -0.55 -0.62 15.64
CA TYR A 128 0.01 0.13 14.53
C TYR A 128 1.46 0.50 14.78
N TYR A 129 2.28 0.42 13.73
CA TYR A 129 3.67 0.88 13.81
C TYR A 129 4.04 1.83 12.67
N SER A 130 4.95 2.75 12.97
CA SER A 130 5.55 3.67 12.00
C SER A 130 7.07 3.54 12.09
N LYS A 131 7.74 3.47 10.94
CA LYS A 131 9.20 3.51 10.88
C LYS A 131 9.65 4.97 10.79
N VAL A 132 10.29 5.45 11.84
CA VAL A 132 11.08 6.70 11.83
C VAL A 132 12.56 6.33 11.61
N LYS A 133 13.40 7.32 11.27
CA LYS A 133 14.76 7.08 10.71
C LYS A 133 15.56 5.97 11.42
N ASN A 134 15.57 5.98 12.76
CA ASN A 134 16.31 5.00 13.58
C ASN A 134 15.44 4.27 14.63
N ASP A 135 14.13 4.53 14.69
CA ASP A 135 13.24 4.04 15.74
C ASP A 135 11.91 3.50 15.16
N LEU A 136 11.15 2.81 16.00
CA LEU A 136 9.77 2.41 15.72
C LEU A 136 8.84 3.13 16.68
N GLU A 137 7.87 3.85 16.15
CA GLU A 137 6.73 4.34 16.93
C GLU A 137 5.63 3.29 16.89
N ILE A 138 5.07 2.97 18.05
CA ILE A 138 4.07 1.92 18.22
C ILE A 138 2.84 2.53 18.90
N GLU A 139 1.67 2.31 18.32
CA GLU A 139 0.37 2.75 18.83
C GLU A 139 -0.52 1.52 19.05
N PHE A 140 -1.03 1.33 20.26
CA PHE A 140 -1.93 0.25 20.63
C PHE A 140 -2.87 0.71 21.74
N ASN A 141 -4.06 0.11 21.84
CA ASN A 141 -5.08 0.46 22.85
C ASN A 141 -5.92 -0.77 23.23
N PHE A 142 -5.40 -1.59 24.14
CA PHE A 142 -6.09 -2.71 24.78
C PHE A 142 -5.39 -3.08 26.09
#